data_AF-A0A6L6XM57-F1
#
_entry.id   AF-A0A6L6XM57-F1
#
_cell.length_a   1.000
_cell.length_b   1.000
_cell.length_c   1.000
_cell.angle_alpha   90.00
_cell.angle_beta   90.00
_cell.angle_gamma   90.00
#
_symmetry.space_group_name_H-M   'P 1'
#
loop_
_entity.id
_entity.type
_entity.pdbx_description
1 polymer ?
#
loop_
_entity_poly.entity_id
_entity_poly.type
_entity_poly.pdbx_seq_one_letter_code
_entity_poly.pdbx_strand_id
1 'polypeptide(L)'
;MGALNALVQGFFNSDLYTQVSRITGADGQTYKLTNHLRTDLVPTTALQSLGLGDALAGTPLTGDDSGGTAPADGVRREYLVVWSGDRNVLDRSGKQLTNLPDVVTPDLLGTGDQIGPDFFAVIDATKGSSTYGKVVNTATVGPLVENEPHHMQYIWHKGNNIFAGGLFTDVTYVIDTSKLPALSLKHINLPTDTLCGSVPDAYWVTKDGGAFGTYMGGPDVPGPCTYSDGTTRIGNGFAGSPGELVRLDQDGKTVFEAPATPETAETEQRCDNIPLLGAATCANPHGIQAREDLDTLVTSDYNEPRNIILNPVQAPSSYLRRPTVRTWDISDLSHPKLRAVSFLPDGPRVGKVAHHEEPRAAMETTVTNLPGHKGAFASTMQGGAIYYAPDITAAKPAWREVFDLTTANKHADPSRNPYGGGSNGAWIQTSLDDKYLYHAVAGRAASGNDTGSPSYILKLDVRRLLRSGTGVDCSIDTIEETVRGGAESDCPAIVSTLPAPGGPHWGTLDNLRLGKDGFYHETRKVKRIAYANYFVARTGLDGDHRVCLVDVKRDQTLRLDQRFKDEKSGKTCVDFDRTSWPHGDWGPAKPHSMLFVTADGDIK
;
A
#
# COMPACT_ATOMS: atom_id res chain seq x y z
N MET A 1 39.17 -31.31 -19.01
CA MET A 1 38.65 -30.16 -19.79
C MET A 1 37.27 -30.38 -20.41
N GLY A 2 36.56 -31.49 -20.18
CA GLY A 2 35.18 -31.69 -20.68
C GLY A 2 34.06 -31.38 -19.68
N ALA A 3 34.31 -31.51 -18.37
CA ALA A 3 33.28 -31.31 -17.34
C ALA A 3 33.04 -29.82 -16.98
N LEU A 4 34.04 -28.96 -17.13
CA LEU A 4 33.88 -27.50 -16.93
C LEU A 4 33.07 -26.86 -18.07
N ASN A 5 33.26 -27.30 -19.32
CA ASN A 5 32.49 -26.77 -20.45
C ASN A 5 31.02 -27.20 -20.43
N ALA A 6 30.67 -28.35 -19.85
CA ALA A 6 29.28 -28.76 -19.69
C ALA A 6 28.56 -28.00 -18.56
N LEU A 7 29.28 -27.64 -17.48
CA LEU A 7 28.74 -26.75 -16.45
C LEU A 7 28.49 -25.35 -17.03
N VAL A 8 29.44 -24.83 -17.82
CA VAL A 8 29.39 -23.49 -18.40
C VAL A 8 28.38 -23.40 -19.57
N GLN A 9 28.18 -24.46 -20.36
CA GLN A 9 27.11 -24.51 -21.37
C GLN A 9 25.69 -24.65 -20.79
N GLY A 10 25.53 -25.18 -19.58
CA GLY A 10 24.26 -25.14 -18.85
C GLY A 10 23.87 -23.73 -18.37
N PHE A 11 24.84 -22.82 -18.23
CA PHE A 11 24.64 -21.42 -17.83
C PHE A 11 24.43 -20.46 -19.00
N PHE A 12 24.78 -20.82 -20.24
CA PHE A 12 24.63 -19.92 -21.40
C PHE A 12 23.23 -19.87 -22.01
N ASN A 13 22.23 -20.37 -21.28
CA ASN A 13 20.81 -20.17 -21.60
C ASN A 13 20.03 -19.50 -20.46
N SER A 14 20.69 -19.00 -19.40
CA SER A 14 19.97 -18.34 -18.32
C SER A 14 20.28 -16.84 -18.32
N ASP A 15 19.40 -16.05 -18.93
CA ASP A 15 19.26 -14.59 -18.74
C ASP A 15 18.89 -14.23 -17.27
N LEU A 16 19.16 -15.12 -16.31
CA LEU A 16 18.74 -15.06 -14.92
C LEU A 16 19.92 -15.33 -13.99
N TYR A 17 20.10 -14.45 -13.02
CA TYR A 17 21.03 -14.61 -11.91
C TYR A 17 20.26 -14.72 -10.59
N THR A 18 20.60 -15.71 -9.78
CA THR A 18 19.94 -15.96 -8.49
C THR A 18 20.81 -15.53 -7.31
N GLN A 19 20.26 -14.74 -6.41
CA GLN A 19 20.90 -14.34 -5.15
C GLN A 19 19.96 -14.55 -3.97
N VAL A 20 20.43 -15.21 -2.92
CA VAL A 20 19.62 -15.53 -1.73
C VAL A 20 20.16 -14.83 -0.49
N SER A 21 19.34 -14.02 0.15
CA SER A 21 19.54 -13.56 1.54
C SER A 21 18.78 -14.47 2.50
N ARG A 22 19.35 -14.74 3.68
CA ARG A 22 18.72 -15.57 4.73
C ARG A 22 18.84 -14.89 6.08
N ILE A 23 17.81 -15.07 6.89
CA ILE A 23 17.80 -14.70 8.31
C ILE A 23 17.16 -15.82 9.13
N THR A 24 17.42 -15.84 10.42
CA THR A 24 16.73 -16.71 11.37
C THR A 24 15.70 -15.89 12.13
N GLY A 25 14.43 -16.30 12.08
CA GLY A 25 13.35 -15.65 12.81
C GLY A 25 13.41 -15.95 14.30
N ALA A 26 12.57 -15.28 15.10
CA ALA A 26 12.47 -15.50 16.54
C ALA A 26 12.03 -16.93 16.90
N ASP A 27 11.32 -17.60 15.99
CA ASP A 27 10.91 -19.01 16.08
C ASP A 27 12.05 -20.02 15.77
N GLY A 28 13.24 -19.54 15.43
CA GLY A 28 14.39 -20.36 15.05
C GLY A 28 14.34 -20.90 13.60
N GLN A 29 13.29 -20.60 12.83
CA GLN A 29 13.21 -21.00 11.42
C GLN A 29 14.03 -20.07 10.53
N THR A 30 14.49 -20.60 9.40
CA THR A 30 15.21 -19.81 8.39
C THR A 30 14.24 -19.24 7.37
N TYR A 31 14.20 -17.92 7.28
CA TYR A 31 13.47 -17.17 6.27
C TYR A 31 14.43 -16.71 5.20
N LYS A 32 13.96 -16.64 3.95
CA LYS A 32 14.79 -16.29 2.81
C LYS A 32 14.06 -15.36 1.87
N LEU A 33 14.86 -14.55 1.19
CA LEU A 33 14.46 -13.83 -0.02
C LEU A 33 15.39 -14.25 -1.15
N THR A 34 14.81 -14.65 -2.28
CA THR A 34 15.54 -15.14 -3.45
C THR A 34 15.29 -14.23 -4.63
N ASN A 35 16.31 -13.48 -5.04
CA ASN A 35 16.28 -12.67 -6.26
C ASN A 35 16.41 -13.56 -7.49
N HIS A 36 15.71 -13.17 -8.54
CA HIS A 36 15.77 -13.74 -9.89
C HIS A 36 16.02 -12.59 -10.87
N LEU A 37 17.26 -12.12 -10.89
CA LEU A 37 17.69 -10.95 -11.64
C LEU A 37 17.81 -11.25 -13.12
N ARG A 38 17.20 -10.44 -13.96
CA ARG A 38 17.31 -10.56 -15.41
C ARG A 38 18.58 -9.91 -15.94
N THR A 39 19.64 -10.70 -16.12
CA THR A 39 20.97 -10.21 -16.52
C THR A 39 20.97 -9.57 -17.91
N ASP A 40 19.99 -9.88 -18.75
CA ASP A 40 19.77 -9.26 -20.06
C ASP A 40 19.20 -7.83 -19.99
N LEU A 41 18.57 -7.47 -18.86
CA LEU A 41 17.96 -6.17 -18.62
C LEU A 41 18.68 -5.32 -17.58
N VAL A 42 19.49 -5.95 -16.71
CA VAL A 42 20.21 -5.26 -15.66
C VAL A 42 21.58 -4.79 -16.18
N PRO A 43 21.96 -3.52 -15.95
CA PRO A 43 23.28 -3.02 -16.35
C PRO A 43 24.45 -3.82 -15.78
N THR A 44 25.50 -4.03 -16.58
CA THR A 44 26.71 -4.74 -16.10
C THR A 44 27.31 -4.09 -14.85
N THR A 45 27.35 -2.76 -14.78
CA THR A 45 27.87 -2.03 -13.60
C THR A 45 27.07 -2.33 -12.34
N ALA A 46 25.74 -2.44 -12.45
CA ALA A 46 24.89 -2.90 -11.35
C ALA A 46 25.21 -4.36 -10.98
N LEU A 47 25.37 -5.27 -11.95
CA LEU A 47 25.77 -6.66 -11.69
C LEU A 47 27.15 -6.77 -11.02
N GLN A 48 28.13 -5.97 -11.45
CA GLN A 48 29.46 -5.90 -10.84
C GLN A 48 29.39 -5.45 -9.38
N SER A 49 28.56 -4.46 -9.06
CA SER A 49 28.35 -3.99 -7.67
C SER A 49 27.76 -5.05 -6.75
N LEU A 50 27.10 -6.08 -7.31
CA LEU A 50 26.61 -7.25 -6.60
C LEU A 50 27.67 -8.34 -6.40
N GLY A 51 28.93 -8.08 -6.79
CA GLY A 51 30.04 -9.03 -6.66
C GLY A 51 30.16 -10.01 -7.83
N LEU A 52 29.49 -9.74 -8.97
CA LEU A 52 29.55 -10.59 -10.15
C LEU A 52 30.66 -10.23 -11.15
N GLY A 53 31.54 -9.28 -10.80
CA GLY A 53 32.62 -8.84 -11.69
C GLY A 53 33.50 -10.00 -12.19
N ASP A 54 33.86 -10.93 -11.31
CA ASP A 54 34.72 -12.06 -11.66
C ASP A 54 33.97 -13.17 -12.43
N ALA A 55 32.68 -13.36 -12.14
CA ALA A 55 31.84 -14.36 -12.83
C ALA A 55 31.44 -13.92 -14.25
N LEU A 56 31.43 -12.60 -14.48
CA LEU A 56 31.16 -12.01 -15.79
C LEU A 56 32.45 -11.81 -16.60
N ALA A 57 33.64 -12.00 -16.02
CA ALA A 57 34.92 -11.88 -16.70
C ALA A 57 35.00 -12.83 -17.92
N GLY A 58 35.16 -12.24 -19.11
CA GLY A 58 35.21 -12.98 -20.39
C GLY A 58 33.85 -13.20 -21.07
N THR A 59 32.76 -12.64 -20.54
CA THR A 59 31.49 -12.50 -21.26
C THR A 59 31.46 -11.18 -22.03
N PRO A 60 30.63 -11.03 -23.10
CA PRO A 60 30.48 -9.76 -23.82
C PRO A 60 29.97 -8.59 -22.96
N LEU A 61 29.60 -8.86 -21.70
CA LEU A 61 28.99 -7.90 -20.79
C LEU A 61 30.03 -7.03 -20.06
N THR A 62 31.33 -7.35 -20.06
CA THR A 62 32.35 -6.59 -19.32
C THR A 62 32.76 -5.30 -20.03
N GLY A 63 32.28 -4.16 -19.55
CA GLY A 63 32.82 -2.83 -19.83
C GLY A 63 33.61 -2.29 -18.63
N ASP A 64 34.72 -1.60 -18.90
CA ASP A 64 35.60 -0.97 -17.92
C ASP A 64 35.00 0.37 -17.44
N ASP A 65 34.10 0.37 -16.45
CA ASP A 65 33.69 1.62 -15.80
C ASP A 65 33.72 1.50 -14.27
N SER A 66 34.57 2.33 -13.67
CA SER A 66 34.87 2.41 -12.24
C SER A 66 33.72 3.00 -11.42
N GLY A 67 33.12 2.19 -10.54
CA GLY A 67 32.60 2.67 -9.25
C GLY A 67 31.27 3.44 -9.23
N GLY A 68 30.36 3.20 -10.18
CA GLY A 68 28.97 3.69 -10.12
C GLY A 68 27.98 2.67 -10.67
N THR A 69 26.74 2.68 -10.17
CA THR A 69 25.58 1.88 -10.64
C THR A 69 24.99 2.37 -11.97
N ALA A 70 25.62 3.36 -12.63
CA ALA A 70 25.14 3.88 -13.90
C ALA A 70 25.44 2.86 -15.03
N PRO A 71 24.44 2.45 -15.84
CA PRO A 71 24.63 1.66 -17.05
C PRO A 71 25.56 2.32 -18.06
N ALA A 72 25.95 1.56 -19.10
CA ALA A 72 26.68 2.07 -20.26
C ALA A 72 25.97 3.23 -21.00
N ASP A 73 24.66 3.42 -20.76
CA ASP A 73 23.88 4.57 -21.26
C ASP A 73 24.08 5.84 -20.41
N GLY A 74 24.84 5.78 -19.31
CA GLY A 74 25.13 6.88 -18.40
C GLY A 74 23.96 7.29 -17.48
N VAL A 75 22.84 6.54 -17.46
CA VAL A 75 21.61 6.96 -16.77
C VAL A 75 21.36 6.13 -15.51
N ARG A 76 21.53 6.77 -14.36
CA ARG A 76 21.16 6.19 -13.05
C ARG A 76 19.72 5.71 -13.03
N ARG A 77 19.50 4.58 -12.37
CA ARG A 77 18.23 3.89 -12.42
C ARG A 77 17.32 4.26 -11.26
N GLU A 78 16.04 4.34 -11.56
CA GLU A 78 14.94 4.42 -10.62
C GLU A 78 14.02 3.24 -10.91
N TYR A 79 13.53 2.61 -9.85
CA TYR A 79 12.71 1.42 -9.93
C TYR A 79 11.37 1.65 -9.23
N LEU A 80 10.36 0.91 -9.67
CA LEU A 80 9.20 0.59 -8.85
C LEU A 80 9.43 -0.78 -8.21
N VAL A 81 9.45 -0.83 -6.88
CA VAL A 81 9.35 -2.09 -6.15
C VAL A 81 7.89 -2.31 -5.82
N VAL A 82 7.33 -3.42 -6.26
CA VAL A 82 5.91 -3.77 -6.13
C VAL A 82 5.79 -5.03 -5.29
N TRP A 83 5.04 -4.97 -4.19
CA TRP A 83 4.75 -6.14 -3.35
C TRP A 83 3.55 -6.89 -3.95
N SER A 84 3.70 -8.18 -4.24
CA SER A 84 2.77 -8.91 -5.09
C SER A 84 2.52 -10.33 -4.64
N GLY A 85 1.25 -10.69 -4.53
CA GLY A 85 0.81 -12.04 -4.21
C GLY A 85 0.85 -12.92 -5.44
N ASP A 86 1.48 -14.09 -5.33
CA ASP A 86 1.36 -15.09 -6.39
C ASP A 86 0.00 -15.81 -6.29
N ARG A 87 -0.23 -16.79 -7.14
CA ARG A 87 -1.45 -17.61 -7.10
C ARG A 87 -1.61 -18.25 -5.72
N ASN A 88 -2.78 -18.07 -5.11
CA ASN A 88 -3.12 -18.63 -3.81
C ASN A 88 -4.32 -19.60 -3.94
N VAL A 89 -4.52 -20.48 -2.96
CA VAL A 89 -5.69 -21.40 -2.93
C VAL A 89 -7.02 -20.65 -2.81
N LEU A 90 -6.94 -19.39 -2.37
CA LEU A 90 -8.05 -18.49 -2.03
C LEU A 90 -8.57 -17.67 -3.22
N ASP A 91 -7.89 -17.75 -4.36
CA ASP A 91 -8.32 -17.21 -5.66
C ASP A 91 -9.51 -18.01 -6.22
N ARG A 92 -9.86 -19.13 -5.57
CA ARG A 92 -11.04 -19.95 -5.90
C ARG A 92 -12.29 -19.37 -5.23
N SER A 93 -13.27 -18.98 -6.03
CA SER A 93 -14.60 -18.60 -5.53
C SER A 93 -15.30 -19.77 -4.82
N GLY A 94 -16.22 -19.47 -3.90
CA GLY A 94 -17.01 -20.51 -3.20
C GLY A 94 -17.76 -21.48 -4.13
N LYS A 95 -18.09 -21.06 -5.37
CA LYS A 95 -18.68 -21.93 -6.41
C LYS A 95 -17.67 -22.87 -7.08
N GLN A 96 -16.38 -22.55 -7.06
CA GLN A 96 -15.30 -23.40 -7.56
C GLN A 96 -14.86 -24.43 -6.50
N LEU A 97 -15.07 -24.12 -5.21
CA LEU A 97 -14.79 -25.04 -4.10
C LEU A 97 -15.85 -26.15 -3.92
N THR A 98 -17.06 -25.99 -4.46
CA THR A 98 -18.10 -27.04 -4.41
C THR A 98 -17.89 -28.19 -5.39
N ASN A 99 -16.93 -28.06 -6.32
CA ASN A 99 -16.59 -29.07 -7.33
C ASN A 99 -15.22 -29.71 -7.06
N LEU A 100 -14.83 -29.87 -5.80
CA LEU A 100 -13.65 -30.65 -5.47
C LEU A 100 -13.97 -32.15 -5.63
N PRO A 101 -13.20 -32.92 -6.41
CA PRO A 101 -13.41 -34.36 -6.50
C PRO A 101 -13.17 -35.03 -5.16
N ASP A 102 -13.88 -36.13 -4.90
CA ASP A 102 -13.81 -36.91 -3.65
C ASP A 102 -12.40 -37.43 -3.31
N VAL A 103 -11.48 -37.41 -4.28
CA VAL A 103 -10.07 -37.77 -4.11
C VAL A 103 -9.18 -36.76 -4.84
N VAL A 104 -8.28 -36.11 -4.09
CA VAL A 104 -7.23 -35.26 -4.64
C VAL A 104 -6.05 -36.15 -5.05
N THR A 105 -5.80 -36.30 -6.35
CA THR A 105 -4.58 -36.93 -6.87
C THR A 105 -3.54 -35.86 -7.24
N PRO A 106 -2.22 -36.14 -7.15
CA PRO A 106 -1.17 -35.19 -7.55
C PRO A 106 -1.30 -34.71 -9.00
N ASP A 107 -1.87 -35.55 -9.89
CA ASP A 107 -2.08 -35.24 -11.31
C ASP A 107 -3.28 -34.30 -11.57
N LEU A 108 -4.13 -34.08 -10.56
CA LEU A 108 -5.27 -33.17 -10.65
C LEU A 108 -4.86 -31.70 -10.41
N LEU A 109 -3.65 -31.48 -9.91
CA LEU A 109 -3.04 -30.17 -9.75
C LEU A 109 -2.06 -30.00 -10.91
N GLY A 110 -2.46 -29.30 -11.96
CA GLY A 110 -1.47 -28.80 -12.93
C GLY A 110 -0.41 -27.98 -12.19
N THR A 111 0.78 -27.77 -12.75
CA THR A 111 1.76 -26.85 -12.14
C THR A 111 1.19 -25.44 -11.94
N GLY A 112 0.20 -25.06 -12.76
CA GLY A 112 -0.60 -23.85 -12.58
C GLY A 112 -1.58 -23.89 -11.40
N ASP A 113 -1.84 -25.00 -10.72
CA ASP A 113 -2.73 -25.05 -9.54
C ASP A 113 -1.95 -25.04 -8.20
N GLN A 114 -0.63 -24.89 -8.25
CA GLN A 114 0.22 -24.86 -7.07
C GLN A 114 0.30 -23.45 -6.48
N ILE A 115 0.33 -23.37 -5.14
CA ILE A 115 0.53 -22.13 -4.41
C ILE A 115 1.92 -21.58 -4.76
N GLY A 116 1.96 -20.37 -5.33
CA GLY A 116 3.20 -19.71 -5.70
C GLY A 116 3.84 -18.96 -4.54
N PRO A 117 5.16 -18.69 -4.58
CA PRO A 117 5.82 -17.87 -3.59
C PRO A 117 5.55 -16.38 -3.85
N ASP A 118 4.96 -15.69 -2.88
CA ASP A 118 4.81 -14.24 -2.94
C ASP A 118 6.15 -13.53 -3.16
N PHE A 119 6.13 -12.37 -3.83
CA PHE A 119 7.37 -11.76 -4.30
C PHE A 119 7.30 -10.24 -4.46
N PHE A 120 8.47 -9.62 -4.43
CA PHE A 120 8.65 -8.25 -4.88
C PHE A 120 9.01 -8.24 -6.37
N ALA A 121 8.20 -7.59 -7.19
CA ALA A 121 8.58 -7.26 -8.57
C ALA A 121 9.37 -5.95 -8.58
N VAL A 122 10.54 -5.94 -9.23
CA VAL A 122 11.32 -4.72 -9.44
C VAL A 122 11.20 -4.33 -10.91
N ILE A 123 10.56 -3.21 -11.19
CA ILE A 123 10.28 -2.71 -12.53
C ILE A 123 11.15 -1.47 -12.79
N ASP A 124 11.82 -1.40 -13.93
CA ASP A 124 12.57 -0.20 -14.30
C ASP A 124 11.60 0.97 -14.61
N ALA A 125 11.66 2.00 -13.76
CA ALA A 125 10.86 3.23 -13.85
C ALA A 125 11.68 4.40 -14.44
N THR A 126 12.89 4.15 -14.91
CA THR A 126 13.80 5.16 -15.46
C THR A 126 13.32 5.67 -16.82
N LYS A 127 12.77 6.89 -16.85
CA LYS A 127 12.31 7.49 -18.11
C LYS A 127 13.45 7.64 -19.12
N GLY A 128 13.25 7.08 -20.30
CA GLY A 128 14.21 7.12 -21.41
C GLY A 128 15.15 5.91 -21.48
N SER A 129 15.16 5.05 -20.45
CA SER A 129 15.82 3.75 -20.49
C SER A 129 15.18 2.83 -21.54
N SER A 130 16.00 1.99 -22.18
CA SER A 130 15.53 0.93 -23.09
C SER A 130 14.80 -0.22 -22.38
N THR A 131 14.89 -0.25 -21.04
CA THR A 131 14.22 -1.21 -20.17
C THR A 131 13.06 -0.61 -19.39
N TYR A 132 12.69 0.65 -19.65
CA TYR A 132 11.55 1.32 -19.03
C TYR A 132 10.26 0.50 -19.18
N GLY A 133 9.61 0.16 -18.05
CA GLY A 133 8.41 -0.68 -18.02
C GLY A 133 8.67 -2.18 -17.98
N LYS A 134 9.92 -2.64 -17.92
CA LYS A 134 10.24 -4.07 -17.86
C LYS A 134 10.50 -4.51 -16.42
N VAL A 135 10.03 -5.72 -16.08
CA VAL A 135 10.42 -6.40 -14.83
C VAL A 135 11.87 -6.86 -14.95
N VAL A 136 12.76 -6.29 -14.12
CA VAL A 136 14.20 -6.58 -14.10
C VAL A 136 14.60 -7.56 -13.01
N ASN A 137 13.74 -7.75 -12.00
CA ASN A 137 13.91 -8.72 -10.93
C ASN A 137 12.55 -9.18 -10.41
N THR A 138 12.49 -10.43 -9.95
CA THR A 138 11.49 -10.84 -8.96
C THR A 138 12.22 -11.42 -7.75
N ALA A 139 11.87 -10.95 -6.56
CA ALA A 139 12.45 -11.42 -5.31
C ALA A 139 11.40 -12.18 -4.48
N THR A 140 11.44 -13.50 -4.52
CA THR A 140 10.48 -14.38 -3.82
C THR A 140 10.81 -14.48 -2.35
N VAL A 141 9.78 -14.48 -1.49
CA VAL A 141 9.93 -14.77 -0.06
C VAL A 141 9.65 -16.24 0.24
N GLY A 142 10.17 -16.73 1.36
CA GLY A 142 9.83 -18.05 1.88
C GLY A 142 10.39 -18.28 3.29
N PRO A 143 9.95 -19.34 3.98
CA PRO A 143 9.10 -20.43 3.49
C PRO A 143 7.60 -20.12 3.49
N LEU A 144 7.18 -18.99 4.05
CA LEU A 144 5.77 -18.60 4.09
C LEU A 144 5.24 -18.31 2.68
N VAL A 145 4.03 -18.77 2.44
CA VAL A 145 3.25 -18.58 1.21
C VAL A 145 1.86 -18.12 1.59
N GLU A 146 1.10 -17.60 0.63
CA GLU A 146 -0.24 -17.04 0.88
C GLU A 146 -0.23 -15.93 1.93
N ASN A 147 0.81 -15.09 1.92
CA ASN A 147 0.96 -13.99 2.87
C ASN A 147 -0.13 -12.94 2.68
N GLU A 148 -0.73 -12.87 1.50
CA GLU A 148 -1.54 -11.75 1.02
C GLU A 148 -0.73 -10.44 1.07
N PRO A 149 0.23 -10.28 0.14
CA PRO A 149 0.99 -9.05 -0.01
C PRO A 149 0.11 -7.82 -0.10
N HIS A 150 0.23 -6.92 0.88
CA HIS A 150 -0.66 -5.77 0.98
C HIS A 150 0.13 -4.46 1.05
N HIS A 151 0.11 -3.72 2.15
CA HIS A 151 0.73 -2.41 2.23
C HIS A 151 2.24 -2.46 2.52
N MET A 152 2.91 -1.44 2.00
CA MET A 152 4.24 -1.00 2.41
C MET A 152 4.14 0.43 2.94
N GLN A 153 5.28 1.09 3.20
CA GLN A 153 5.24 2.54 3.40
C GLN A 153 4.78 3.32 2.15
N TYR A 154 4.37 4.57 2.32
CA TYR A 154 3.79 5.41 1.25
C TYR A 154 4.83 6.09 0.34
N ILE A 155 6.02 6.34 0.90
CA ILE A 155 7.11 7.07 0.27
C ILE A 155 8.44 6.48 0.73
N TRP A 156 9.42 6.45 -0.17
CA TRP A 156 10.77 6.01 0.13
C TRP A 156 11.71 7.22 0.21
N HIS A 157 12.62 7.20 1.17
CA HIS A 157 13.72 8.16 1.31
C HIS A 157 15.05 7.42 1.24
N LYS A 158 16.12 8.13 0.88
CA LYS A 158 17.47 7.56 0.84
C LYS A 158 17.80 6.79 2.13
N GLY A 159 18.28 5.55 2.00
CA GLY A 159 18.65 4.68 3.12
C GLY A 159 17.47 3.96 3.80
N ASN A 160 16.22 4.18 3.37
CA ASN A 160 15.08 3.46 3.93
C ASN A 160 15.11 1.98 3.55
N ASN A 161 14.88 1.13 4.55
CA ASN A 161 14.35 -0.21 4.29
C ASN A 161 12.88 -0.12 3.86
N ILE A 162 12.42 -1.13 3.14
CA ILE A 162 11.00 -1.34 2.88
C ILE A 162 10.42 -2.21 3.99
N PHE A 163 9.34 -1.75 4.59
CA PHE A 163 8.54 -2.53 5.54
C PHE A 163 7.29 -2.97 4.78
N ALA A 164 7.02 -4.27 4.73
CA ALA A 164 5.97 -4.85 3.90
C ALA A 164 5.15 -5.87 4.69
N GLY A 165 3.84 -5.65 4.75
CA GLY A 165 2.91 -6.50 5.50
C GLY A 165 2.46 -7.72 4.69
N GLY A 166 2.35 -8.85 5.37
CA GLY A 166 1.58 -10.02 4.94
C GLY A 166 0.33 -10.15 5.80
N LEU A 167 -0.85 -9.79 5.27
CA LEU A 167 -2.09 -9.74 6.05
C LEU A 167 -2.50 -11.10 6.62
N PHE A 168 -2.31 -12.18 5.89
CA PHE A 168 -2.80 -13.51 6.28
C PHE A 168 -1.84 -14.27 7.17
N THR A 169 -0.53 -14.09 6.95
CA THR A 169 0.52 -14.75 7.72
C THR A 169 0.95 -13.97 8.95
N ASP A 170 0.48 -12.71 9.06
CA ASP A 170 0.75 -11.82 10.18
C ASP A 170 2.24 -11.57 10.39
N VAL A 171 2.89 -11.18 9.28
CA VAL A 171 4.32 -10.90 9.27
C VAL A 171 4.61 -9.54 8.66
N THR A 172 5.62 -8.87 9.21
CA THR A 172 6.26 -7.73 8.55
C THR A 172 7.61 -8.17 8.00
N TYR A 173 7.78 -8.07 6.69
CA TYR A 173 9.09 -8.22 6.03
C TYR A 173 9.83 -6.90 6.02
N VAL A 174 11.13 -6.92 6.37
CA VAL A 174 12.01 -5.76 6.26
C VAL A 174 13.05 -6.01 5.17
N ILE A 175 12.96 -5.23 4.11
CA ILE A 175 13.74 -5.40 2.88
C ILE A 175 14.74 -4.26 2.72
N ASP A 176 16.01 -4.63 2.62
CA ASP A 176 17.10 -3.71 2.28
C ASP A 176 17.09 -3.42 0.76
N THR A 177 17.14 -2.12 0.43
CA THR A 177 17.11 -1.59 -0.94
C THR A 177 18.44 -0.96 -1.38
N SER A 178 19.49 -1.04 -0.56
CA SER A 178 20.79 -0.40 -0.83
C SER A 178 21.49 -0.91 -2.10
N LYS A 179 21.15 -2.13 -2.57
CA LYS A 179 21.77 -2.81 -3.71
C LYS A 179 20.81 -3.07 -4.89
N LEU A 180 19.88 -2.15 -5.13
CA LEU A 180 18.94 -2.24 -6.26
C LEU A 180 19.66 -2.49 -7.61
N PRO A 181 19.05 -3.29 -8.51
CA PRO A 181 17.71 -3.87 -8.42
C PRO A 181 17.61 -5.16 -7.58
N ALA A 182 18.70 -5.62 -6.97
CA ALA A 182 18.64 -6.73 -6.02
C ALA A 182 18.14 -6.25 -4.66
N LEU A 183 17.34 -7.10 -4.01
CA LEU A 183 16.78 -6.87 -2.69
C LEU A 183 17.41 -7.85 -1.70
N SER A 184 17.39 -7.52 -0.41
CA SER A 184 17.84 -8.45 0.63
C SER A 184 16.88 -8.43 1.81
N LEU A 185 16.51 -9.61 2.30
CA LEU A 185 15.76 -9.74 3.53
C LEU A 185 16.68 -9.37 4.70
N LYS A 186 16.37 -8.25 5.33
CA LYS A 186 17.09 -7.72 6.49
C LYS A 186 16.54 -8.32 7.78
N HIS A 187 15.22 -8.42 7.88
CA HIS A 187 14.53 -8.98 9.04
C HIS A 187 13.12 -9.47 8.68
N ILE A 188 12.54 -10.28 9.57
CA ILE A 188 11.12 -10.64 9.56
C ILE A 188 10.62 -10.48 11.00
N ASN A 189 9.54 -9.73 11.15
CA ASN A 189 8.79 -9.62 12.39
C ASN A 189 7.64 -10.62 12.31
N LEU A 190 7.61 -11.57 13.24
CA LEU A 190 6.66 -12.67 13.29
C LEU A 190 5.48 -12.35 14.23
N PRO A 191 4.38 -13.11 14.17
CA PRO A 191 3.25 -12.95 15.10
C PRO A 191 3.69 -13.04 16.58
N THR A 192 4.72 -13.84 16.85
CA THR A 192 5.32 -13.98 18.19
C THR A 192 6.07 -12.74 18.69
N ASP A 193 6.37 -11.79 17.80
CA ASP A 193 7.07 -10.54 18.10
C ASP A 193 6.10 -9.37 18.35
N THR A 194 4.81 -9.54 18.04
CA THR A 194 3.72 -8.56 18.24
C THR A 194 2.48 -9.29 18.76
N LEU A 195 2.47 -9.64 20.04
CA LEU A 195 1.46 -10.52 20.61
C LEU A 195 0.07 -9.86 20.73
N CYS A 196 0.03 -8.52 20.79
CA CYS A 196 -1.20 -7.78 21.04
C CYS A 196 -1.93 -7.31 19.77
N GLY A 197 -1.30 -7.44 18.60
CA GLY A 197 -1.86 -7.08 17.31
C GLY A 197 -1.63 -8.17 16.28
N SER A 198 -2.50 -8.20 15.28
CA SER A 198 -2.31 -9.04 14.10
C SER A 198 -2.67 -8.25 12.84
N VAL A 199 -2.43 -8.84 11.67
CA VAL A 199 -2.79 -8.26 10.36
C VAL A 199 -2.06 -6.92 10.15
N PRO A 200 -0.72 -6.96 9.99
CA PRO A 200 0.07 -5.78 9.69
C PRO A 200 -0.35 -5.24 8.32
N ASP A 201 -0.67 -3.96 8.32
CA ASP A 201 -1.23 -3.27 7.18
C ASP A 201 -0.22 -2.22 6.70
N ALA A 202 -0.38 -0.95 7.04
CA ALA A 202 0.44 0.14 6.51
C ALA A 202 1.59 0.57 7.44
N TYR A 203 2.59 1.26 6.86
CA TYR A 203 3.79 1.72 7.57
C TYR A 203 4.14 3.19 7.29
N TRP A 204 4.75 3.83 8.28
CA TRP A 204 5.41 5.12 8.13
C TRP A 204 6.85 5.05 8.64
N VAL A 205 7.82 5.18 7.73
CA VAL A 205 9.25 5.18 8.08
C VAL A 205 9.64 6.57 8.59
N THR A 206 10.20 6.61 9.79
CA THR A 206 10.67 7.83 10.48
C THR A 206 12.13 8.14 10.12
N LYS A 207 12.58 9.35 10.43
CA LYS A 207 13.96 9.81 10.12
C LYS A 207 15.06 8.96 10.75
N ASP A 208 14.77 8.22 11.82
CA ASP A 208 15.74 7.31 12.45
C ASP A 208 15.90 5.97 11.72
N GLY A 209 15.16 5.77 10.62
CA GLY A 209 15.20 4.56 9.79
C GLY A 209 14.27 3.44 10.26
N GLY A 210 13.71 3.55 11.46
CA GLY A 210 12.63 2.66 11.93
C GLY A 210 11.25 3.10 11.43
N ALA A 211 10.24 2.26 11.66
CA ALA A 211 8.87 2.53 11.25
C ALA A 211 7.87 2.52 12.42
N PHE A 212 6.74 3.19 12.20
CA PHE A 212 5.49 2.83 12.82
C PHE A 212 4.70 1.95 11.85
N GLY A 213 4.08 0.88 12.34
CA GLY A 213 3.19 0.00 11.58
C GLY A 213 1.82 -0.09 12.24
N THR A 214 0.77 -0.12 11.44
CA THR A 214 -0.59 -0.42 11.93
C THR A 214 -0.87 -1.90 11.84
N TYR A 215 -1.33 -2.48 12.93
CA TYR A 215 -1.77 -3.86 12.99
C TYR A 215 -3.28 -3.83 13.21
N MET A 216 -4.04 -4.12 12.16
CA MET A 216 -5.48 -3.87 12.16
C MET A 216 -6.23 -4.80 13.12
N GLY A 217 -5.74 -6.02 13.27
CA GLY A 217 -6.36 -7.10 14.02
C GLY A 217 -5.96 -7.10 15.49
N GLY A 218 -6.81 -7.67 16.33
CA GLY A 218 -6.48 -7.94 17.74
C GLY A 218 -5.43 -9.03 17.95
N PRO A 219 -5.13 -9.38 19.21
CA PRO A 219 -4.11 -10.38 19.54
C PRO A 219 -4.40 -11.71 18.85
N ASP A 220 -3.37 -12.45 18.44
CA ASP A 220 -3.52 -13.76 17.77
C ASP A 220 -4.48 -14.69 18.51
N VAL A 221 -4.36 -14.72 19.83
CA VAL A 221 -5.22 -15.51 20.72
C VAL A 221 -6.23 -14.59 21.43
N PRO A 222 -7.52 -14.92 21.44
CA PRO A 222 -8.52 -14.13 22.16
C PRO A 222 -8.26 -14.14 23.66
N GLY A 223 -8.45 -13.00 24.33
CA GLY A 223 -8.23 -12.84 25.76
C GLY A 223 -7.50 -11.55 26.13
N PRO A 224 -6.98 -11.47 27.37
CA PRO A 224 -6.16 -10.34 27.80
C PRO A 224 -4.80 -10.33 27.10
N CYS A 225 -4.40 -9.18 26.58
CA CYS A 225 -3.04 -8.90 26.13
C CYS A 225 -2.46 -7.69 26.87
N THR A 226 -1.21 -7.78 27.32
CA THR A 226 -0.50 -6.72 28.03
C THR A 226 0.48 -6.04 27.08
N TYR A 227 0.25 -4.76 26.83
CA TYR A 227 1.04 -3.92 25.94
C TYR A 227 2.35 -3.49 26.58
N SER A 228 3.22 -2.86 25.79
CA SER A 228 4.53 -2.39 26.23
C SER A 228 4.46 -1.30 27.31
N ASP A 229 3.35 -0.56 27.41
CA ASP A 229 3.10 0.40 28.50
C ASP A 229 2.67 -0.24 29.83
N GLY A 230 2.53 -1.57 29.86
CA GLY A 230 2.07 -2.33 31.02
C GLY A 230 0.56 -2.37 31.20
N THR A 231 -0.22 -1.72 30.33
CA THR A 231 -1.67 -1.79 30.36
C THR A 231 -2.18 -3.04 29.66
N THR A 232 -3.36 -3.52 30.04
CA THR A 232 -3.98 -4.72 29.46
C THR A 232 -5.27 -4.36 28.73
N ARG A 233 -5.53 -4.96 27.57
CA ARG A 233 -6.84 -4.92 26.88
C ARG A 233 -7.32 -6.34 26.59
N ILE A 234 -8.63 -6.49 26.45
CA ILE A 234 -9.24 -7.76 26.02
C ILE A 234 -9.45 -7.70 24.52
N GLY A 235 -8.87 -8.65 23.79
CA GLY A 235 -9.07 -8.82 22.36
C GLY A 235 -9.90 -10.06 22.01
N ASN A 236 -10.56 -10.02 20.86
CA ASN A 236 -11.41 -11.12 20.36
C ASN A 236 -10.69 -12.04 19.35
N GLY A 237 -9.35 -12.03 19.36
CA GLY A 237 -8.48 -12.95 18.62
C GLY A 237 -7.98 -12.39 17.28
N PHE A 238 -7.21 -13.21 16.56
CA PHE A 238 -6.61 -12.92 15.26
C PHE A 238 -7.56 -12.18 14.30
N ALA A 239 -7.07 -11.14 13.62
CA ALA A 239 -7.86 -10.35 12.68
C ALA A 239 -9.13 -9.72 13.29
N GLY A 240 -9.19 -9.64 14.62
CA GLY A 240 -10.30 -9.11 15.39
C GLY A 240 -10.09 -7.66 15.81
N SER A 241 -10.47 -7.30 17.02
CA SER A 241 -10.29 -6.00 17.67
C SER A 241 -9.88 -6.20 19.14
N PRO A 242 -9.28 -5.20 19.82
CA PRO A 242 -8.71 -3.99 19.24
C PRO A 242 -7.39 -4.29 18.52
N GLY A 243 -7.13 -3.65 17.38
CA GLY A 243 -5.79 -3.58 16.81
C GLY A 243 -4.86 -2.62 17.55
N GLU A 244 -3.71 -2.32 16.96
CA GLU A 244 -2.65 -1.55 17.62
C GLU A 244 -1.73 -0.77 16.67
N LEU A 245 -0.91 0.09 17.29
CA LEU A 245 0.22 0.74 16.63
C LEU A 245 1.51 0.12 17.15
N VAL A 246 2.34 -0.38 16.23
CA VAL A 246 3.63 -0.99 16.56
C VAL A 246 4.77 -0.07 16.14
N ARG A 247 5.73 0.17 17.04
CA ARG A 247 7.01 0.80 16.73
C ARG A 247 8.04 -0.29 16.42
N LEU A 248 8.65 -0.23 15.22
CA LEU A 248 9.70 -1.13 14.76
C LEU A 248 11.02 -0.37 14.57
N ASP A 249 12.13 -0.83 15.14
CA ASP A 249 13.43 -0.16 14.91
C ASP A 249 13.88 -0.23 13.43
N GLN A 250 15.01 0.40 13.11
CA GLN A 250 15.59 0.41 11.76
C GLN A 250 15.95 -0.98 11.21
N ASP A 251 16.02 -1.99 12.08
CA ASP A 251 16.29 -3.38 11.74
C ASP A 251 15.00 -4.21 11.72
N GLY A 252 13.83 -3.62 12.01
CA GLY A 252 12.54 -4.27 11.98
C GLY A 252 12.11 -4.96 13.27
N LYS A 253 12.84 -4.77 14.38
CA LYS A 253 12.47 -5.39 15.66
C LYS A 253 11.39 -4.56 16.35
N THR A 254 10.45 -5.25 17.00
CA THR A 254 9.45 -4.60 17.88
C THR A 254 10.15 -3.86 19.01
N VAL A 255 9.90 -2.55 19.08
CA VAL A 255 10.32 -1.66 20.17
C VAL A 255 9.17 -1.45 21.13
N PHE A 256 7.96 -1.27 20.60
CA PHE A 256 6.80 -0.91 21.41
C PHE A 256 5.48 -1.30 20.73
N GLU A 257 4.62 -1.99 21.46
CA GLU A 257 3.22 -2.26 21.13
C GLU A 257 2.35 -1.26 21.88
N ALA A 258 1.68 -0.35 21.16
CA ALA A 258 0.82 0.68 21.74
C ALA A 258 -0.67 0.37 21.50
N PRO A 259 -1.49 0.30 22.56
CA PRO A 259 -2.91 -0.03 22.41
C PRO A 259 -3.63 1.06 21.62
N ALA A 260 -4.30 0.67 20.53
CA ALA A 260 -5.13 1.60 19.78
C ALA A 260 -6.43 1.92 20.51
N THR A 261 -6.94 1.04 21.38
CA THR A 261 -8.15 1.33 22.17
C THR A 261 -7.81 2.02 23.51
N PRO A 262 -8.60 3.02 23.94
CA PRO A 262 -8.56 3.50 25.32
C PRO A 262 -8.97 2.40 26.32
N GLU A 263 -8.75 2.65 27.61
CA GLU A 263 -9.12 1.71 28.70
C GLU A 263 -10.63 1.55 28.87
N THR A 264 -11.39 2.58 28.52
CA THR A 264 -12.86 2.56 28.54
C THR A 264 -13.39 2.23 27.15
N ALA A 265 -14.57 1.60 27.08
CA ALA A 265 -15.23 1.32 25.81
C ALA A 265 -15.35 2.58 24.93
N GLU A 266 -15.04 2.43 23.64
CA GLU A 266 -15.33 3.44 22.64
C GLU A 266 -16.77 3.26 22.16
N THR A 267 -17.53 4.34 22.10
CA THR A 267 -18.88 4.28 21.52
C THR A 267 -19.42 5.69 21.34
N GLU A 268 -20.11 5.93 20.22
CA GLU A 268 -21.44 6.57 20.24
C GLU A 268 -22.36 5.90 19.19
N GLN A 269 -22.62 4.58 19.37
CA GLN A 269 -23.26 3.63 18.43
C GLN A 269 -22.51 3.48 17.09
N ARG A 270 -22.28 2.23 16.63
CA ARG A 270 -21.61 1.82 15.36
C ARG A 270 -20.16 1.26 15.45
N CYS A 271 -19.76 0.62 16.55
CA CYS A 271 -18.48 -0.10 16.70
C CYS A 271 -18.68 -1.59 17.05
N ASP A 272 -19.28 -2.38 16.15
CA ASP A 272 -19.56 -3.79 16.46
C ASP A 272 -18.26 -4.62 16.47
N ASN A 273 -18.17 -5.66 17.30
CA ASN A 273 -17.01 -6.57 17.35
C ASN A 273 -17.49 -8.03 17.30
N ILE A 274 -16.78 -8.90 16.58
CA ILE A 274 -17.20 -10.30 16.42
C ILE A 274 -16.03 -11.28 16.59
N PRO A 275 -16.01 -12.14 17.64
CA PRO A 275 -16.93 -12.19 18.78
C PRO A 275 -17.04 -10.86 19.55
N LEU A 276 -18.16 -10.72 20.25
CA LEU A 276 -18.45 -9.53 21.04
C LEU A 276 -17.41 -9.36 22.15
N LEU A 277 -16.94 -8.13 22.32
CA LEU A 277 -16.10 -7.70 23.43
C LEU A 277 -16.95 -7.13 24.57
N GLY A 278 -16.48 -7.27 25.81
CA GLY A 278 -17.14 -6.63 26.96
C GLY A 278 -17.11 -5.10 26.91
N ALA A 279 -16.09 -4.53 26.27
CA ALA A 279 -15.97 -3.13 25.94
C ALA A 279 -15.86 -2.99 24.42
N ALA A 280 -16.86 -2.36 23.79
CA ALA A 280 -16.84 -2.15 22.36
C ALA A 280 -15.70 -1.21 21.94
N THR A 281 -15.16 -1.45 20.75
CA THR A 281 -14.06 -0.65 20.20
C THR A 281 -14.14 -0.59 18.68
N CYS A 282 -13.79 0.58 18.13
CA CYS A 282 -13.60 0.79 16.70
C CYS A 282 -12.11 0.66 16.30
N ALA A 283 -11.23 0.19 17.19
CA ALA A 283 -9.79 0.11 16.96
C ALA A 283 -9.43 -0.99 15.97
N ASN A 284 -9.27 -0.60 14.72
CA ASN A 284 -8.72 -1.40 13.64
C ASN A 284 -7.86 -0.48 12.75
N PRO A 285 -6.73 0.02 13.29
CA PRO A 285 -5.91 1.03 12.63
C PRO A 285 -5.41 0.51 11.28
N HIS A 286 -5.49 1.34 10.24
CA HIS A 286 -5.18 1.03 8.85
C HIS A 286 -4.24 2.09 8.27
N GLY A 287 -4.75 3.08 7.53
CA GLY A 287 -3.88 4.09 6.93
C GLY A 287 -3.09 4.86 7.98
N ILE A 288 -1.84 5.21 7.71
CA ILE A 288 -0.91 5.80 8.70
C ILE A 288 0.02 6.85 8.09
N GLN A 289 0.09 8.03 8.72
CA GLN A 289 1.12 9.04 8.39
C GLN A 289 1.55 9.83 9.63
N ALA A 290 2.83 10.24 9.68
CA ALA A 290 3.39 10.98 10.80
C ALA A 290 3.95 12.36 10.40
N ARG A 291 3.92 13.27 11.36
CA ARG A 291 4.57 14.57 11.36
C ARG A 291 5.49 14.65 12.57
N GLU A 292 6.72 14.16 12.40
CA GLU A 292 7.77 14.20 13.43
C GLU A 292 8.11 15.64 13.86
N ASP A 293 7.90 16.65 13.02
CA ASP A 293 8.07 18.05 13.41
C ASP A 293 6.92 18.60 14.28
N LEU A 294 5.81 17.86 14.38
CA LEU A 294 4.65 18.17 15.20
C LEU A 294 4.44 17.15 16.32
N ASP A 295 5.38 16.22 16.52
CA ASP A 295 5.27 15.12 17.48
C ASP A 295 3.93 14.36 17.37
N THR A 296 3.39 14.25 16.15
CA THR A 296 2.05 13.71 15.93
C THR A 296 2.03 12.67 14.83
N LEU A 297 1.30 11.58 15.06
CA LEU A 297 0.97 10.58 14.06
C LEU A 297 -0.56 10.42 13.97
N VAL A 298 -1.06 10.11 12.78
CA VAL A 298 -2.49 9.89 12.52
C VAL A 298 -2.68 8.52 11.90
N THR A 299 -3.68 7.77 12.39
CA THR A 299 -4.15 6.54 11.75
C THR A 299 -5.66 6.61 11.47
N SER A 300 -6.15 6.07 10.35
CA SER A 300 -7.57 5.77 10.17
C SER A 300 -7.91 4.39 10.73
N ASP A 301 -9.19 4.11 10.99
CA ASP A 301 -9.67 2.75 11.25
C ASP A 301 -10.59 2.30 10.09
N TYR A 302 -10.31 1.15 9.48
CA TYR A 302 -11.03 0.72 8.28
C TYR A 302 -12.17 -0.27 8.56
N ASN A 303 -11.84 -1.48 9.01
CA ASN A 303 -12.81 -2.55 9.26
C ASN A 303 -12.23 -3.57 10.24
N GLU A 304 -13.07 -4.32 10.95
CA GLU A 304 -12.60 -5.51 11.68
C GLU A 304 -12.14 -6.59 10.67
N PRO A 305 -10.82 -6.88 10.56
CA PRO A 305 -10.24 -7.52 9.37
C PRO A 305 -10.81 -8.90 9.05
N ARG A 306 -11.15 -9.71 10.05
CA ARG A 306 -11.68 -11.07 9.87
C ARG A 306 -12.92 -11.12 8.98
N ASN A 307 -13.70 -10.05 8.94
CA ASN A 307 -14.91 -9.94 8.11
C ASN A 307 -14.59 -9.59 6.64
N ILE A 308 -13.32 -9.41 6.32
CA ILE A 308 -12.77 -9.21 4.99
C ILE A 308 -11.91 -10.43 4.61
N ILE A 309 -10.95 -10.81 5.47
CA ILE A 309 -9.88 -11.74 5.11
C ILE A 309 -10.20 -13.21 5.35
N LEU A 310 -11.17 -13.55 6.22
CA LEU A 310 -11.48 -14.95 6.58
C LEU A 310 -12.74 -15.54 5.89
N ASN A 311 -13.22 -14.96 4.77
CA ASN A 311 -14.38 -15.39 3.94
C ASN A 311 -14.66 -16.92 3.96
N PRO A 312 -15.93 -17.40 4.06
CA PRO A 312 -17.11 -16.88 3.38
C PRO A 312 -18.11 -16.02 4.19
N VAL A 313 -17.79 -15.63 5.43
CA VAL A 313 -18.79 -14.94 6.29
C VAL A 313 -18.97 -13.51 5.80
N GLN A 314 -20.10 -13.23 5.14
CA GLN A 314 -20.52 -11.86 4.86
C GLN A 314 -20.61 -11.07 6.16
N ALA A 315 -20.02 -9.88 6.19
CA ALA A 315 -20.03 -9.00 7.35
C ALA A 315 -21.48 -8.84 7.87
N PRO A 316 -21.81 -9.39 9.06
CA PRO A 316 -23.20 -9.45 9.54
C PRO A 316 -23.72 -8.08 10.02
N SER A 317 -22.85 -7.08 10.08
CA SER A 317 -23.19 -5.71 10.44
C SER A 317 -22.48 -4.70 9.54
N SER A 318 -23.17 -3.59 9.25
CA SER A 318 -22.57 -2.43 8.59
C SER A 318 -21.56 -1.71 9.49
N TYR A 319 -21.62 -1.92 10.81
CA TYR A 319 -20.85 -1.21 11.82
C TYR A 319 -19.51 -1.88 12.19
N LEU A 320 -19.17 -2.95 11.48
CA LEU A 320 -17.79 -3.47 11.45
C LEU A 320 -16.87 -2.53 10.67
N ARG A 321 -17.43 -1.76 9.72
CA ARG A 321 -16.74 -0.71 8.97
C ARG A 321 -16.59 0.52 9.85
N ARG A 322 -15.35 0.83 10.21
CA ARG A 322 -15.03 1.80 11.25
C ARG A 322 -15.14 3.23 10.74
N PRO A 323 -15.65 4.17 11.57
CA PRO A 323 -15.78 5.58 11.23
C PRO A 323 -14.76 6.47 11.96
N THR A 324 -13.64 5.92 12.42
CA THR A 324 -12.74 6.62 13.34
C THR A 324 -11.39 6.96 12.73
N VAL A 325 -10.82 8.04 13.24
CA VAL A 325 -9.43 8.45 13.01
C VAL A 325 -8.78 8.66 14.38
N ARG A 326 -7.58 8.12 14.57
CA ARG A 326 -6.80 8.19 15.79
C ARG A 326 -5.63 9.13 15.61
N THR A 327 -5.33 9.86 16.67
CA THR A 327 -4.17 10.74 16.73
C THR A 327 -3.30 10.31 17.89
N TRP A 328 -2.00 10.28 17.65
CA TRP A 328 -0.98 9.74 18.54
C TRP A 328 0.04 10.82 18.86
N ASP A 329 0.49 10.85 20.10
CA ASP A 329 1.68 11.59 20.54
C ASP A 329 2.91 10.71 20.28
N ILE A 330 3.85 11.25 19.51
CA ILE A 330 5.13 10.59 19.16
C ILE A 330 6.33 11.46 19.56
N SER A 331 6.17 12.35 20.53
CA SER A 331 7.26 13.17 21.09
C SER A 331 8.39 12.30 21.67
N ASP A 332 8.04 11.09 22.12
CA ASP A 332 8.96 9.98 22.28
C ASP A 332 8.65 8.93 21.20
N LEU A 333 9.50 8.88 20.17
CA LEU A 333 9.34 7.94 19.05
C LEU A 333 9.34 6.47 19.51
N SER A 334 9.98 6.14 20.63
CA SER A 334 10.03 4.77 21.14
C SER A 334 8.83 4.40 21.98
N HIS A 335 7.99 5.36 22.38
CA HIS A 335 6.85 5.12 23.26
C HIS A 335 5.61 5.91 22.78
N PRO A 336 5.09 5.62 21.58
CA PRO A 336 3.92 6.33 21.04
C PRO A 336 2.71 6.15 21.96
N LYS A 337 1.89 7.20 22.11
CA LYS A 337 0.70 7.19 22.98
C LYS A 337 -0.52 7.63 22.22
N LEU A 338 -1.63 6.91 22.38
CA LEU A 338 -2.92 7.33 21.86
C LEU A 338 -3.32 8.64 22.55
N ARG A 339 -3.48 9.71 21.76
CA ARG A 339 -3.84 11.05 22.25
C ARG A 339 -5.34 11.32 22.10
N ALA A 340 -5.91 11.00 20.95
CA ALA A 340 -7.31 11.26 20.65
C ALA A 340 -7.90 10.22 19.70
N VAL A 341 -9.19 9.93 19.89
CA VAL A 341 -10.02 9.16 18.97
C VAL A 341 -11.11 10.09 18.47
N SER A 342 -11.18 10.28 17.16
CA SER A 342 -12.17 11.14 16.50
C SER A 342 -13.12 10.29 15.68
N PHE A 343 -14.42 10.41 15.93
CA PHE A 343 -15.44 9.88 15.04
C PHE A 343 -15.65 10.86 13.89
N LEU A 344 -15.52 10.38 12.66
CA LEU A 344 -15.84 11.16 11.47
C LEU A 344 -17.35 11.47 11.49
N PRO A 345 -17.74 12.73 11.25
CA PRO A 345 -19.15 13.10 11.32
C PRO A 345 -19.94 12.45 10.19
N ASP A 346 -21.20 12.17 10.50
CA ASP A 346 -22.22 11.81 9.52
C ASP A 346 -22.45 12.95 8.52
N GLY A 347 -22.77 12.61 7.28
CA GLY A 347 -23.09 13.56 6.22
C GLY A 347 -24.55 13.48 5.76
N PRO A 348 -24.86 14.07 4.60
CA PRO A 348 -26.25 14.23 4.13
C PRO A 348 -26.97 12.92 3.73
N ARG A 349 -26.26 11.79 3.55
CA ARG A 349 -26.80 10.48 3.13
C ARG A 349 -27.24 9.58 4.27
N VAL A 350 -27.11 10.00 5.53
CA VAL A 350 -27.53 9.20 6.70
C VAL A 350 -28.91 8.56 6.51
N GLY A 351 -29.03 7.30 6.92
CA GLY A 351 -30.30 6.57 6.90
C GLY A 351 -30.75 6.05 5.53
N LYS A 352 -29.98 6.24 4.45
CA LYS A 352 -30.28 5.68 3.13
C LYS A 352 -29.81 4.23 2.99
N VAL A 353 -28.50 4.01 3.07
CA VAL A 353 -27.87 2.69 3.04
C VAL A 353 -26.76 2.71 4.09
N ALA A 354 -26.95 1.97 5.18
CA ALA A 354 -26.14 2.11 6.39
C ALA A 354 -24.62 1.95 6.18
N HIS A 355 -24.19 1.08 5.26
CA HIS A 355 -22.78 0.88 4.94
C HIS A 355 -22.22 1.89 3.93
N HIS A 356 -23.07 2.71 3.30
CA HIS A 356 -22.66 3.79 2.38
C HIS A 356 -22.81 5.20 2.98
N GLU A 357 -23.09 5.29 4.28
CA GLU A 357 -23.02 6.56 5.01
C GLU A 357 -21.58 7.09 4.95
N GLU A 358 -21.43 8.41 4.92
CA GLU A 358 -20.18 9.12 4.66
C GLU A 358 -19.00 8.65 5.50
N PRO A 359 -19.13 8.37 6.82
CA PRO A 359 -17.97 8.01 7.62
C PRO A 359 -17.57 6.53 7.47
N ARG A 360 -18.27 5.73 6.64
CA ARG A 360 -18.09 4.27 6.63
C ARG A 360 -16.81 3.81 5.97
N ALA A 361 -16.06 3.03 6.74
CA ALA A 361 -14.83 2.38 6.32
C ALA A 361 -13.75 3.43 6.02
N ALA A 362 -13.30 4.14 7.06
CA ALA A 362 -12.22 5.11 6.95
C ALA A 362 -10.93 4.38 6.55
N MET A 363 -10.63 4.44 5.26
CA MET A 363 -9.64 3.59 4.62
C MET A 363 -8.27 4.21 4.81
N GLU A 364 -7.98 5.25 4.04
CA GLU A 364 -6.68 5.90 4.03
C GLU A 364 -6.71 7.31 4.62
N THR A 365 -5.61 7.67 5.27
CA THR A 365 -5.36 9.00 5.85
C THR A 365 -4.08 9.59 5.27
N THR A 366 -4.02 10.91 5.21
CA THR A 366 -2.81 11.63 4.78
C THR A 366 -2.65 12.95 5.51
N VAL A 367 -1.41 13.32 5.80
CA VAL A 367 -1.09 14.61 6.45
C VAL A 367 -0.70 15.66 5.41
N THR A 368 -0.92 16.92 5.77
CA THR A 368 -0.18 18.03 5.15
C THR A 368 1.31 17.94 5.53
N ASN A 369 2.20 18.42 4.67
CA ASN A 369 3.64 18.15 4.72
C ASN A 369 4.49 19.38 5.08
N LEU A 370 3.96 20.59 4.89
CA LEU A 370 4.71 21.83 5.11
C LEU A 370 4.63 22.27 6.59
N PRO A 371 5.69 22.87 7.17
CA PRO A 371 5.73 23.23 8.59
C PRO A 371 4.58 24.12 9.09
N GLY A 372 4.06 24.99 8.21
CA GLY A 372 2.94 25.88 8.53
C GLY A 372 1.56 25.22 8.44
N HIS A 373 1.47 24.02 7.89
CA HIS A 373 0.24 23.26 7.79
C HIS A 373 0.24 22.15 8.85
N LYS A 374 -0.84 22.05 9.60
CA LYS A 374 -1.02 21.04 10.65
C LYS A 374 -2.22 20.14 10.38
N GLY A 375 -2.74 20.16 9.15
CA GLY A 375 -3.95 19.45 8.82
C GLY A 375 -3.69 18.01 8.39
N ALA A 376 -4.75 17.21 8.41
CA ALA A 376 -4.79 15.87 7.82
C ALA A 376 -6.14 15.61 7.15
N PHE A 377 -6.14 14.68 6.21
CA PHE A 377 -7.30 14.21 5.48
C PHE A 377 -7.54 12.74 5.76
N ALA A 378 -8.79 12.32 5.75
CA ALA A 378 -9.18 10.91 5.81
C ALA A 378 -10.20 10.63 4.69
N SER A 379 -10.06 9.50 4.02
CA SER A 379 -11.00 9.07 2.97
C SER A 379 -11.75 7.83 3.41
N THR A 380 -13.01 7.72 2.99
CA THR A 380 -13.86 6.58 3.31
C THR A 380 -14.15 5.76 2.08
N MET A 381 -13.82 4.46 2.13
CA MET A 381 -13.97 3.57 0.97
C MET A 381 -15.43 3.35 0.63
N GLN A 382 -16.24 3.00 1.64
CA GLN A 382 -17.66 2.71 1.45
C GLN A 382 -18.52 3.96 1.55
N GLY A 383 -18.14 4.93 2.39
CA GLY A 383 -18.84 6.19 2.46
C GLY A 383 -18.66 7.05 1.21
N GLY A 384 -17.50 7.00 0.56
CA GLY A 384 -17.20 7.80 -0.63
C GLY A 384 -17.08 9.29 -0.29
N ALA A 385 -16.48 9.61 0.85
CA ALA A 385 -16.28 10.97 1.35
C ALA A 385 -14.81 11.22 1.70
N ILE A 386 -14.40 12.50 1.67
CA ILE A 386 -13.09 12.96 2.12
C ILE A 386 -13.32 13.99 3.23
N TYR A 387 -12.68 13.73 4.36
CA TYR A 387 -12.72 14.55 5.56
C TYR A 387 -11.42 15.33 5.72
N TYR A 388 -11.48 16.48 6.40
CA TYR A 388 -10.32 17.29 6.75
C TYR A 388 -10.39 17.76 8.20
N ALA A 389 -9.27 17.66 8.92
CA ALA A 389 -9.02 18.36 10.17
C ALA A 389 -7.89 19.38 9.94
N PRO A 390 -8.08 20.67 10.25
CA PRO A 390 -7.07 21.70 9.99
C PRO A 390 -5.88 21.69 10.96
N ASP A 391 -6.07 21.12 12.15
CA ASP A 391 -5.03 21.01 13.17
C ASP A 391 -5.15 19.67 13.91
N ILE A 392 -4.30 18.73 13.54
CA ILE A 392 -4.19 17.43 14.20
C ILE A 392 -3.49 17.51 15.56
N THR A 393 -2.78 18.61 15.86
CA THR A 393 -2.12 18.83 17.16
C THR A 393 -3.09 19.24 18.26
N ALA A 394 -4.32 19.61 17.90
CA ALA A 394 -5.37 19.91 18.86
C ALA A 394 -5.71 18.69 19.73
N ALA A 395 -6.08 18.92 20.99
CA ALA A 395 -6.50 17.84 21.90
C ALA A 395 -7.73 17.07 21.39
N LYS A 396 -8.59 17.74 20.60
CA LYS A 396 -9.74 17.16 19.91
C LYS A 396 -9.75 17.68 18.47
N PRO A 397 -9.06 17.01 17.54
CA PRO A 397 -9.05 17.42 16.13
C PRO A 397 -10.47 17.48 15.56
N ALA A 398 -10.81 18.61 14.93
CA ALA A 398 -12.15 18.84 14.38
C ALA A 398 -12.22 18.40 12.92
N TRP A 399 -12.74 17.19 12.70
CA TRP A 399 -12.95 16.62 11.37
C TRP A 399 -14.27 17.09 10.77
N ARG A 400 -14.28 17.36 9.47
CA ARG A 400 -15.47 17.70 8.67
C ARG A 400 -15.37 17.09 7.29
N GLU A 401 -16.49 16.71 6.70
CA GLU A 401 -16.53 16.33 5.30
C GLU A 401 -16.29 17.58 4.43
N VAL A 402 -15.30 17.52 3.54
CA VAL A 402 -14.96 18.64 2.65
C VAL A 402 -15.12 18.30 1.17
N PHE A 403 -15.30 17.03 0.84
CA PHE A 403 -15.50 16.60 -0.54
C PHE A 403 -16.21 15.26 -0.61
N ASP A 404 -17.13 15.13 -1.57
CA ASP A 404 -17.90 13.91 -1.80
C ASP A 404 -17.62 13.31 -3.17
N LEU A 405 -17.44 11.98 -3.24
CA LEU A 405 -17.18 11.30 -4.50
C LEU A 405 -18.36 11.34 -5.47
N THR A 406 -19.57 11.68 -5.01
CA THR A 406 -20.71 11.94 -5.91
C THR A 406 -20.40 13.09 -6.88
N THR A 407 -19.68 14.12 -6.41
CA THR A 407 -19.24 15.24 -7.25
C THR A 407 -18.24 14.78 -8.31
N ALA A 408 -17.26 13.96 -7.93
CA ALA A 408 -16.25 13.44 -8.85
C ALA A 408 -16.82 12.41 -9.84
N ASN A 409 -17.73 11.54 -9.41
CA ASN A 409 -18.42 10.58 -10.27
C ASN A 409 -19.21 11.29 -11.37
N LYS A 410 -19.95 12.35 -11.01
CA LYS A 410 -20.67 13.19 -11.98
C LYS A 410 -19.73 13.84 -12.99
N HIS A 411 -18.56 14.29 -12.54
CA HIS A 411 -17.55 14.87 -13.43
C HIS A 411 -16.93 13.83 -14.37
N ALA A 412 -16.61 12.64 -13.84
CA ALA A 412 -15.96 11.57 -14.59
C ALA A 412 -16.89 10.92 -15.62
N ASP A 413 -18.16 10.72 -15.29
CA ASP A 413 -19.19 10.22 -16.21
C ASP A 413 -20.55 10.87 -15.93
N PRO A 414 -20.86 12.00 -16.60
CA PRO A 414 -22.13 12.72 -16.42
C PRO A 414 -23.37 11.93 -16.84
N SER A 415 -23.21 10.81 -17.55
CA SER A 415 -24.32 10.01 -18.08
C SER A 415 -24.84 8.95 -17.09
N ARG A 416 -24.09 8.67 -16.02
CA ARG A 416 -24.44 7.67 -15.00
C ARG A 416 -25.02 8.30 -13.75
N ASN A 417 -25.68 7.48 -12.92
CA ASN A 417 -26.02 7.89 -11.57
C ASN A 417 -24.72 8.23 -10.81
N PRO A 418 -24.55 9.48 -10.34
CA PRO A 418 -23.29 9.89 -9.74
C PRO A 418 -23.10 9.36 -8.31
N TYR A 419 -24.05 8.64 -7.72
CA TYR A 419 -24.02 8.20 -6.31
C TYR A 419 -22.62 7.77 -5.82
N GLY A 420 -22.08 8.54 -4.86
CA GLY A 420 -20.71 8.38 -4.33
C GLY A 420 -20.56 7.22 -3.35
N GLY A 421 -21.61 6.88 -2.61
CA GLY A 421 -21.61 5.75 -1.69
C GLY A 421 -21.25 4.43 -2.38
N GLY A 422 -20.32 3.70 -1.77
CA GLY A 422 -19.78 2.44 -2.30
C GLY A 422 -18.86 2.62 -3.52
N SER A 423 -18.41 3.84 -3.83
CA SER A 423 -17.48 4.07 -4.95
C SER A 423 -16.05 3.57 -4.68
N ASN A 424 -15.80 3.02 -3.50
CA ASN A 424 -14.55 2.37 -3.13
C ASN A 424 -13.34 3.32 -3.25
N GLY A 425 -13.39 4.44 -2.52
CA GLY A 425 -12.27 5.36 -2.35
C GLY A 425 -11.14 4.70 -1.55
N ALA A 426 -10.09 4.24 -2.23
CA ALA A 426 -9.19 3.22 -1.68
C ALA A 426 -7.82 3.77 -1.25
N TRP A 427 -7.35 4.86 -1.84
CA TRP A 427 -6.07 5.47 -1.48
C TRP A 427 -6.13 6.98 -1.57
N ILE A 428 -5.60 7.72 -0.60
CA ILE A 428 -5.52 9.19 -0.62
C ILE A 428 -4.13 9.67 -0.21
N GLN A 429 -3.59 10.65 -0.92
CA GLN A 429 -2.30 11.23 -0.58
C GLN A 429 -2.21 12.72 -0.90
N THR A 430 -1.77 13.49 0.09
CA THR A 430 -1.43 14.90 -0.09
C THR A 430 -0.13 15.01 -0.88
N SER A 431 -0.14 15.81 -1.94
CA SER A 431 1.08 16.18 -2.66
C SER A 431 2.09 16.77 -1.68
N LEU A 432 3.36 16.42 -1.83
CA LEU A 432 4.43 16.83 -0.89
C LEU A 432 4.66 18.35 -0.79
N ASP A 433 4.07 19.15 -1.67
CA ASP A 433 4.05 20.62 -1.61
C ASP A 433 2.71 21.21 -1.14
N ASP A 434 1.80 20.39 -0.62
CA ASP A 434 0.49 20.70 -0.05
C ASP A 434 -0.42 21.52 -0.98
N LYS A 435 -0.42 21.23 -2.27
CA LYS A 435 -1.32 21.91 -3.22
C LYS A 435 -2.47 21.03 -3.67
N TYR A 436 -2.24 19.73 -3.73
CA TYR A 436 -3.19 18.80 -4.32
C TYR A 436 -3.39 17.59 -3.42
N LEU A 437 -4.58 17.00 -3.52
CA LEU A 437 -4.83 15.63 -3.07
C LEU A 437 -4.94 14.74 -4.30
N TYR A 438 -4.33 13.56 -4.21
CA TYR A 438 -4.53 12.47 -5.16
C TYR A 438 -5.37 11.39 -4.48
N HIS A 439 -6.31 10.81 -5.21
CA HIS A 439 -7.20 9.79 -4.67
C HIS A 439 -7.50 8.70 -5.70
N ALA A 440 -7.35 7.44 -5.32
CA ALA A 440 -7.74 6.29 -6.13
C ALA A 440 -9.19 5.90 -5.83
N VAL A 441 -10.02 5.83 -6.86
CA VAL A 441 -11.43 5.45 -6.76
C VAL A 441 -11.63 4.19 -7.60
N ALA A 442 -11.79 3.05 -6.94
CA ALA A 442 -11.93 1.76 -7.62
C ALA A 442 -13.26 1.63 -8.37
N GLY A 443 -14.26 2.44 -8.01
CA GLY A 443 -15.59 2.42 -8.59
C GLY A 443 -16.40 1.23 -8.08
N ARG A 444 -17.59 1.05 -8.66
CA ARG A 444 -18.53 0.00 -8.28
C ARG A 444 -19.13 -0.65 -9.51
N ALA A 445 -19.16 -1.98 -9.53
CA ALA A 445 -19.79 -2.71 -10.62
C ALA A 445 -21.30 -2.44 -10.69
N ALA A 446 -21.84 -2.49 -11.90
CA ALA A 446 -23.28 -2.42 -12.12
C ALA A 446 -23.98 -3.66 -11.55
N SER A 447 -25.16 -3.48 -10.96
CA SER A 447 -25.96 -4.58 -10.39
C SER A 447 -27.45 -4.25 -10.48
N GLY A 448 -28.22 -5.10 -11.15
CA GLY A 448 -29.64 -4.87 -11.40
C GLY A 448 -29.88 -3.55 -12.13
N ASN A 449 -30.59 -2.63 -11.48
CA ASN A 449 -30.87 -1.29 -12.02
C ASN A 449 -29.79 -0.25 -11.66
N ASP A 450 -28.82 -0.62 -10.84
CA ASP A 450 -27.71 0.25 -10.49
C ASP A 450 -26.63 0.18 -11.57
N THR A 451 -26.33 1.31 -12.22
CA THR A 451 -25.32 1.40 -13.28
C THR A 451 -23.88 1.34 -12.77
N GLY A 452 -23.69 1.27 -11.44
CA GLY A 452 -22.39 1.34 -10.81
C GLY A 452 -21.81 2.76 -10.84
N SER A 453 -20.54 2.89 -10.43
CA SER A 453 -19.78 4.14 -10.47
C SER A 453 -18.48 3.96 -11.27
N PRO A 454 -17.98 5.02 -11.93
CA PRO A 454 -16.75 4.95 -12.71
C PRO A 454 -15.52 4.75 -11.82
N SER A 455 -14.44 4.24 -12.42
CA SER A 455 -13.14 4.06 -11.78
C SER A 455 -12.09 5.03 -12.33
N TYR A 456 -11.37 5.72 -11.45
CA TYR A 456 -10.48 6.80 -11.85
C TYR A 456 -9.45 7.17 -10.77
N ILE A 457 -8.39 7.86 -11.19
CA ILE A 457 -7.53 8.63 -10.29
C ILE A 457 -8.03 10.08 -10.29
N LEU A 458 -8.37 10.57 -9.11
CA LEU A 458 -8.82 11.93 -8.86
C LEU A 458 -7.65 12.80 -8.40
N LYS A 459 -7.61 14.05 -8.88
CA LYS A 459 -6.75 15.11 -8.37
C LYS A 459 -7.61 16.31 -7.95
N LEU A 460 -7.52 16.69 -6.69
CA LEU A 460 -8.18 17.86 -6.12
C LEU A 460 -7.17 18.98 -5.84
N ASP A 461 -7.57 20.23 -6.02
CA ASP A 461 -6.87 21.41 -5.52
C ASP A 461 -7.38 21.75 -4.12
N VAL A 462 -6.49 21.71 -3.13
CA VAL A 462 -6.82 21.98 -1.71
C VAL A 462 -6.24 23.29 -1.22
N ARG A 463 -5.62 24.10 -2.08
CA ARG A 463 -4.89 25.30 -1.65
C ARG A 463 -5.79 26.33 -0.98
N ARG A 464 -7.08 26.41 -1.36
CA ARG A 464 -8.02 27.35 -0.73
C ARG A 464 -8.34 26.89 0.69
N LEU A 465 -8.72 25.62 0.84
CA LEU A 465 -8.95 24.96 2.11
C LEU A 465 -7.78 25.16 3.09
N LEU A 466 -6.55 24.87 2.65
CA LEU A 466 -5.37 25.00 3.52
C LEU A 466 -5.05 26.46 3.90
N ARG A 467 -5.38 27.44 3.03
CA ARG A 467 -5.20 28.85 3.35
C ARG A 467 -6.16 29.36 4.42
N SER A 468 -7.31 28.71 4.62
CA SER A 468 -8.25 29.02 5.70
C SER A 468 -7.65 28.73 7.08
N GLY A 469 -6.57 27.94 7.17
CA GLY A 469 -5.95 27.57 8.43
C GLY A 469 -6.95 26.84 9.32
N THR A 470 -7.14 27.29 10.56
CA THR A 470 -8.17 26.74 11.46
C THR A 470 -9.57 27.31 11.21
N GLY A 471 -9.69 28.40 10.45
CA GLY A 471 -10.95 29.04 10.08
C GLY A 471 -11.54 28.47 8.78
N VAL A 472 -11.49 27.14 8.61
CA VAL A 472 -12.13 26.47 7.48
C VAL A 472 -13.65 26.69 7.57
N ASP A 473 -14.25 27.04 6.44
CA ASP A 473 -15.70 27.17 6.30
C ASP A 473 -16.30 25.94 5.58
N CYS A 474 -15.56 25.37 4.61
CA CYS A 474 -16.03 24.23 3.81
C CYS A 474 -16.62 23.10 4.64
N SER A 475 -17.83 22.71 4.26
CA SER A 475 -18.57 21.56 4.79
C SER A 475 -19.46 21.00 3.68
N ILE A 476 -19.61 19.67 3.62
CA ILE A 476 -20.65 19.05 2.79
C ILE A 476 -21.81 18.68 3.71
N ASP A 477 -22.85 19.51 3.76
CA ASP A 477 -23.95 19.35 4.73
C ASP A 477 -25.33 19.24 4.09
N THR A 478 -25.41 19.38 2.76
CA THR A 478 -26.62 19.10 1.98
C THR A 478 -26.43 18.02 0.92
N ILE A 479 -27.52 17.32 0.58
CA ILE A 479 -27.54 16.39 -0.56
C ILE A 479 -27.14 17.09 -1.87
N GLU A 480 -27.48 18.36 -2.02
CA GLU A 480 -27.14 19.14 -3.22
C GLU A 480 -25.63 19.34 -3.36
N GLU A 481 -24.93 19.61 -2.26
CA GLU A 481 -23.48 19.75 -2.21
C GLU A 481 -22.74 18.44 -2.47
N THR A 482 -23.29 17.28 -2.06
CA THR A 482 -22.69 15.99 -2.42
C THR A 482 -22.52 15.87 -3.95
N VAL A 483 -23.47 16.44 -4.73
CA VAL A 483 -23.48 16.35 -6.19
C VAL A 483 -22.75 17.51 -6.87
N ARG A 484 -22.80 18.72 -6.31
CA ARG A 484 -22.26 19.95 -6.94
C ARG A 484 -20.87 20.36 -6.43
N GLY A 485 -20.41 19.76 -5.34
CA GLY A 485 -19.34 20.27 -4.49
C GLY A 485 -19.90 21.23 -3.45
N GLY A 486 -19.14 21.45 -2.37
CA GLY A 486 -19.51 22.36 -1.28
C GLY A 486 -19.72 23.79 -1.76
N ALA A 487 -20.65 24.50 -1.11
CA ALA A 487 -21.02 25.86 -1.49
C ALA A 487 -19.95 26.89 -1.08
N GLU A 488 -19.10 26.57 -0.11
CA GLU A 488 -18.09 27.48 0.43
C GLU A 488 -16.91 27.66 -0.52
N SER A 489 -16.35 28.87 -0.47
CA SER A 489 -15.30 29.29 -1.42
C SER A 489 -13.96 28.57 -1.22
N ASP A 490 -13.76 27.96 -0.06
CA ASP A 490 -12.54 27.25 0.33
C ASP A 490 -12.61 25.73 0.10
N CYS A 491 -13.75 25.20 -0.35
CA CYS A 491 -13.86 23.78 -0.66
C CYS A 491 -12.89 23.30 -1.76
N PRO A 492 -12.38 22.06 -1.65
CA PRO A 492 -11.56 21.43 -2.68
C PRO A 492 -12.22 21.44 -4.06
N ALA A 493 -11.44 21.66 -5.11
CA ALA A 493 -11.92 21.69 -6.49
C ALA A 493 -11.30 20.56 -7.32
N ILE A 494 -12.08 19.94 -8.20
CA ILE A 494 -11.57 18.94 -9.14
C ILE A 494 -10.62 19.61 -10.13
N VAL A 495 -9.38 19.11 -10.21
CA VAL A 495 -8.39 19.50 -11.23
C VAL A 495 -8.40 18.53 -12.39
N SER A 496 -8.50 17.23 -12.09
CA SER A 496 -8.43 16.18 -13.10
C SER A 496 -9.06 14.90 -12.58
N THR A 497 -9.75 14.19 -13.46
CA THR A 497 -10.13 12.78 -13.31
C THR A 497 -9.50 12.00 -14.44
N LEU A 498 -8.65 11.02 -14.14
CA LEU A 498 -8.05 10.13 -15.14
C LEU A 498 -8.78 8.77 -15.09
N PRO A 499 -9.46 8.34 -16.16
CA PRO A 499 -10.04 7.00 -16.23
C PRO A 499 -8.99 5.93 -15.94
N ALA A 500 -9.31 5.04 -15.01
CA ALA A 500 -8.44 3.95 -14.59
C ALA A 500 -9.27 2.65 -14.59
N PRO A 501 -9.48 2.03 -15.77
CA PRO A 501 -10.22 0.77 -15.85
C PRO A 501 -9.50 -0.31 -15.03
N GLY A 502 -10.29 -1.24 -14.47
CA GLY A 502 -9.81 -2.25 -13.52
C GLY A 502 -10.00 -1.84 -12.06
N GLY A 503 -10.26 -0.56 -11.76
CA GLY A 503 -10.50 -0.10 -10.40
C GLY A 503 -9.21 0.11 -9.62
N PRO A 504 -8.58 1.31 -9.68
CA PRO A 504 -7.36 1.56 -8.92
C PRO A 504 -7.65 1.48 -7.43
N HIS A 505 -6.79 0.78 -6.71
CA HIS A 505 -6.92 0.55 -5.30
C HIS A 505 -5.82 1.27 -4.51
N TRP A 506 -4.56 1.01 -4.86
CA TRP A 506 -3.40 1.61 -4.22
C TRP A 506 -2.65 2.58 -5.14
N GLY A 507 -1.92 3.52 -4.56
CA GLY A 507 -1.04 4.43 -5.29
C GLY A 507 0.22 4.84 -4.53
N THR A 508 1.17 5.43 -5.24
CA THR A 508 2.36 6.05 -4.63
C THR A 508 2.81 7.28 -5.42
N LEU A 509 3.41 8.23 -4.72
CA LEU A 509 3.96 9.44 -5.30
C LEU A 509 5.43 9.23 -5.65
N ASP A 510 5.82 9.69 -6.83
CA ASP A 510 7.23 9.82 -7.17
C ASP A 510 7.81 11.09 -6.52
N ASN A 511 8.61 10.90 -5.48
CA ASN A 511 9.37 11.94 -4.81
C ASN A 511 10.81 12.08 -5.34
N LEU A 512 11.17 11.41 -6.42
CA LEU A 512 12.51 11.41 -6.98
C LEU A 512 12.59 12.23 -8.26
N ARG A 513 13.74 12.88 -8.48
CA ARG A 513 14.01 13.61 -9.71
C ARG A 513 15.48 13.56 -10.08
N LEU A 514 15.76 13.12 -11.30
CA LEU A 514 17.09 13.20 -11.88
C LEU A 514 17.54 14.68 -12.00
N GLY A 515 18.65 15.00 -11.34
CA GLY A 515 19.32 16.29 -11.36
C GLY A 515 20.23 16.48 -12.57
N LYS A 516 20.71 17.71 -12.77
CA LYS A 516 21.69 18.01 -13.83
C LYS A 516 23.08 17.43 -13.55
N ASP A 517 23.34 17.07 -12.30
CA ASP A 517 24.54 16.40 -11.82
C ASP A 517 24.51 14.88 -12.08
N GLY A 518 23.42 14.38 -12.68
CA GLY A 518 23.25 12.97 -13.01
C GLY A 518 22.82 12.09 -11.84
N PHE A 519 22.52 12.65 -10.66
CA PHE A 519 21.99 11.93 -9.48
C PHE A 519 20.49 12.17 -9.31
N TYR A 520 19.78 11.24 -8.69
CA TYR A 520 18.44 11.53 -8.19
C TYR A 520 18.52 12.44 -6.98
N HIS A 521 17.50 13.28 -6.82
CA HIS A 521 17.28 14.16 -5.69
C HIS A 521 15.84 14.02 -5.23
N GLU A 522 15.62 14.06 -3.92
CA GLU A 522 14.27 14.13 -3.40
C GLU A 522 13.61 15.46 -3.78
N THR A 523 12.32 15.43 -4.10
CA THR A 523 11.57 16.59 -4.55
C THR A 523 10.16 16.58 -3.98
N ARG A 524 9.70 17.74 -3.53
CA ARG A 524 8.30 17.94 -3.15
C ARG A 524 7.36 18.13 -4.35
N LYS A 525 7.92 18.38 -5.53
CA LYS A 525 7.15 18.56 -6.78
C LYS A 525 6.88 17.20 -7.42
N VAL A 526 5.76 16.59 -7.05
CA VAL A 526 5.27 15.35 -7.64
C VAL A 526 4.99 15.56 -9.14
N LYS A 527 5.66 14.76 -9.97
CA LYS A 527 5.45 14.76 -11.44
C LYS A 527 4.95 13.43 -11.97
N ARG A 528 5.08 12.36 -11.19
CA ARG A 528 4.59 11.03 -11.52
C ARG A 528 3.90 10.42 -10.32
N ILE A 529 2.97 9.53 -10.61
CA ILE A 529 2.24 8.70 -9.66
C ILE A 529 2.23 7.29 -10.25
N ALA A 530 2.32 6.27 -9.42
CA ALA A 530 2.00 4.90 -9.82
C ALA A 530 0.69 4.47 -9.14
N TYR A 531 -0.05 3.57 -9.78
CA TYR A 531 -1.20 2.91 -9.17
C TYR A 531 -1.29 1.43 -9.57
N ALA A 532 -1.91 0.62 -8.71
CA ALA A 532 -2.35 -0.74 -9.03
C ALA A 532 -3.81 -0.96 -8.65
N ASN A 533 -4.37 -2.07 -9.12
CA ASN A 533 -5.81 -2.29 -9.20
C ASN A 533 -6.32 -3.45 -8.33
N TYR A 534 -5.44 -4.12 -7.58
CA TYR A 534 -5.82 -5.20 -6.67
C TYR A 534 -6.18 -4.63 -5.29
N PHE A 535 -7.23 -5.16 -4.65
CA PHE A 535 -7.55 -4.86 -3.25
C PHE A 535 -7.07 -5.95 -2.31
N VAL A 536 -7.86 -6.99 -2.13
CA VAL A 536 -7.52 -8.09 -1.21
C VAL A 536 -8.40 -9.26 -1.62
N ALA A 537 -7.82 -10.44 -1.55
CA ALA A 537 -8.50 -11.68 -1.88
C ALA A 537 -9.81 -11.78 -1.10
N ARG A 538 -10.75 -12.53 -1.67
CA ARG A 538 -12.06 -12.85 -1.07
C ARG A 538 -13.08 -11.71 -0.95
N THR A 539 -12.73 -10.47 -1.30
CA THR A 539 -13.68 -9.33 -1.32
C THR A 539 -14.48 -9.21 -2.61
N GLY A 540 -13.99 -9.83 -3.69
CA GLY A 540 -14.54 -9.68 -5.04
C GLY A 540 -14.08 -8.40 -5.77
N LEU A 541 -13.20 -7.59 -5.15
CA LEU A 541 -12.50 -6.47 -5.78
C LEU A 541 -11.08 -6.92 -6.21
N ASP A 542 -11.04 -7.78 -7.22
CA ASP A 542 -9.81 -8.37 -7.76
C ASP A 542 -9.05 -7.41 -8.69
N GLY A 543 -9.81 -6.59 -9.42
CA GLY A 543 -9.28 -5.67 -10.41
C GLY A 543 -8.82 -6.36 -11.68
N ASP A 544 -7.81 -5.80 -12.35
CA ASP A 544 -7.21 -6.36 -13.56
C ASP A 544 -5.68 -6.47 -13.50
N HIS A 545 -5.14 -6.53 -12.28
CA HIS A 545 -3.74 -6.84 -11.97
C HIS A 545 -2.69 -6.05 -12.78
N ARG A 546 -2.92 -4.75 -13.01
CA ARG A 546 -1.95 -3.88 -13.69
C ARG A 546 -1.29 -2.89 -12.75
N VAL A 547 -0.01 -2.60 -13.02
CA VAL A 547 0.71 -1.46 -12.45
C VAL A 547 0.90 -0.40 -13.52
N CYS A 548 0.37 0.79 -13.27
CA CYS A 548 0.33 1.88 -14.24
C CYS A 548 1.10 3.11 -13.74
N LEU A 549 1.70 3.86 -14.67
CA LEU A 549 2.32 5.15 -14.40
C LEU A 549 1.50 6.31 -14.96
N VAL A 550 1.37 7.36 -14.16
CA VAL A 550 0.62 8.57 -14.48
C VAL A 550 1.54 9.78 -14.40
N ASP A 551 1.53 10.59 -15.45
CA ASP A 551 2.17 11.89 -15.50
C ASP A 551 1.26 12.99 -14.97
N VAL A 552 1.82 13.87 -14.13
CA VAL A 552 1.24 15.18 -13.84
C VAL A 552 1.78 16.19 -14.85
N LYS A 553 0.90 16.68 -15.73
CA LYS A 553 1.27 17.63 -16.79
C LYS A 553 1.47 19.04 -16.23
N ARG A 554 2.02 19.93 -17.06
CA ARG A 554 2.31 21.32 -16.67
C ARG A 554 1.03 22.08 -16.29
N ASP A 555 -0.06 21.83 -17.01
CA ASP A 555 -1.41 22.34 -16.72
C ASP A 555 -2.11 21.61 -15.56
N GLN A 556 -1.39 20.74 -14.86
CA GLN A 556 -1.84 19.96 -13.70
C GLN A 556 -2.80 18.80 -14.00
N THR A 557 -3.16 18.57 -15.27
CA THR A 557 -3.94 17.40 -15.68
C THR A 557 -3.15 16.10 -15.51
N LEU A 558 -3.85 15.01 -15.25
CA LEU A 558 -3.28 13.67 -15.17
C LEU A 558 -3.32 12.99 -16.54
N ARG A 559 -2.26 12.27 -16.91
CA ARG A 559 -2.24 11.46 -18.14
C ARG A 559 -1.46 10.17 -17.92
N LEU A 560 -2.04 9.04 -18.32
CA LEU A 560 -1.36 7.75 -18.36
C LEU A 560 -0.07 7.83 -19.22
N ASP A 561 1.06 7.33 -18.70
CA ASP A 561 2.31 7.26 -19.46
C ASP A 561 2.25 6.08 -20.44
N GLN A 562 1.90 6.39 -21.70
CA GLN A 562 1.75 5.42 -22.77
C GLN A 562 3.06 4.69 -23.15
N ARG A 563 4.22 5.18 -22.68
CA ARG A 563 5.53 4.55 -22.94
C ARG A 563 5.90 3.52 -21.87
N PHE A 564 5.28 3.57 -20.70
CA PHE A 564 5.42 2.53 -19.69
C PHE A 564 4.60 1.33 -20.13
N LYS A 565 5.27 0.33 -20.68
CA LYS A 565 4.64 -0.79 -21.37
C LYS A 565 5.16 -2.12 -20.87
N ASP A 566 4.24 -3.05 -20.70
CA ASP A 566 4.53 -4.44 -20.40
C ASP A 566 5.42 -5.07 -21.49
N GLU A 567 6.44 -5.82 -21.07
CA GLU A 567 7.44 -6.37 -21.99
C GLU A 567 6.96 -7.54 -22.84
N LYS A 568 5.83 -8.19 -22.48
CA LYS A 568 5.29 -9.35 -23.20
C LYS A 568 4.18 -8.94 -24.17
N SER A 569 3.23 -8.15 -23.69
CA SER A 569 2.05 -7.74 -24.45
C SER A 569 2.27 -6.44 -25.24
N GLY A 570 3.25 -5.61 -24.86
CA GLY A 570 3.49 -4.29 -25.45
C GLY A 570 2.38 -3.26 -25.17
N LYS A 571 1.40 -3.61 -24.32
CA LYS A 571 0.32 -2.74 -23.89
C LYS A 571 0.82 -1.75 -22.82
N THR A 572 0.12 -0.64 -22.66
CA THR A 572 0.41 0.33 -21.59
C THR A 572 0.09 -0.25 -20.22
N CYS A 573 0.89 0.12 -19.22
CA CYS A 573 0.99 -0.51 -17.90
C CYS A 573 1.71 -1.85 -17.94
N VAL A 574 2.24 -2.28 -16.79
CA VAL A 574 2.82 -3.61 -16.61
C VAL A 574 1.73 -4.56 -16.16
N ASP A 575 1.57 -5.67 -16.88
CA ASP A 575 0.53 -6.66 -16.68
C ASP A 575 1.04 -7.77 -15.74
N PHE A 576 0.32 -8.06 -14.66
CA PHE A 576 0.68 -9.16 -13.74
C PHE A 576 -0.14 -10.43 -14.01
N ASP A 577 -1.07 -10.44 -14.97
CA ASP A 577 -1.75 -11.65 -15.45
C ASP A 577 -0.86 -12.45 -16.42
N ARG A 578 0.31 -12.87 -15.93
CA ARG A 578 1.34 -13.58 -16.70
C ARG A 578 1.19 -15.09 -16.56
N THR A 579 1.77 -15.85 -17.50
CA THR A 579 1.96 -17.30 -17.32
C THR A 579 3.27 -17.62 -16.61
N SER A 580 4.27 -16.75 -16.79
CA SER A 580 5.67 -17.01 -16.46
C SER A 580 6.32 -15.76 -15.89
N TRP A 581 7.07 -15.96 -14.82
CA TRP A 581 7.89 -14.94 -14.16
C TRP A 581 9.36 -15.35 -14.15
N PRO A 582 10.29 -14.42 -13.88
CA PRO A 582 11.70 -14.76 -13.66
C PRO A 582 11.94 -15.85 -12.60
N HIS A 583 11.00 -16.03 -11.66
CA HIS A 583 11.05 -17.06 -10.61
C HIS A 583 10.28 -18.35 -10.92
N GLY A 584 9.64 -18.47 -12.10
CA GLY A 584 8.97 -19.68 -12.55
C GLY A 584 7.58 -19.47 -13.16
N ASP A 585 6.98 -20.57 -13.61
CA ASP A 585 5.67 -20.62 -14.27
C ASP A 585 4.52 -20.77 -13.26
N TRP A 586 4.37 -19.79 -12.36
CA TRP A 586 3.34 -19.80 -11.30
C TRP A 586 2.01 -19.16 -11.74
N GLY A 587 2.03 -18.40 -12.82
CA GLY A 587 0.85 -17.79 -13.41
C GLY A 587 0.58 -16.35 -12.94
N PRO A 588 -0.69 -15.93 -12.88
CA PRO A 588 -1.04 -14.55 -12.61
C PRO A 588 -0.70 -14.18 -11.17
N ALA A 589 -0.27 -12.94 -10.97
CA ALA A 589 0.04 -12.37 -9.67
C ALA A 589 -0.80 -11.11 -9.42
N LYS A 590 -0.92 -10.74 -8.15
CA LYS A 590 -1.79 -9.66 -7.66
C LYS A 590 -0.91 -8.53 -7.08
N PRO A 591 -0.67 -7.45 -7.84
CA PRO A 591 0.15 -6.34 -7.39
C PRO A 591 -0.64 -5.40 -6.48
N HIS A 592 -0.17 -5.18 -5.25
CA HIS A 592 -0.85 -4.32 -4.29
C HIS A 592 -0.12 -3.00 -4.06
N SER A 593 0.84 -2.97 -3.13
CA SER A 593 1.61 -1.76 -2.83
C SER A 593 2.83 -1.61 -3.70
N MET A 594 3.23 -0.38 -4.00
CA MET A 594 4.47 -0.08 -4.70
C MET A 594 5.15 1.21 -4.22
N LEU A 595 6.46 1.28 -4.44
CA LEU A 595 7.31 2.40 -4.07
C LEU A 595 8.29 2.75 -5.20
N PHE A 596 8.44 4.06 -5.47
CA PHE A 596 9.58 4.55 -6.26
C PHE A 596 10.83 4.52 -5.40
N VAL A 597 11.88 3.85 -5.87
CA VAL A 597 13.14 3.68 -5.16
C VAL A 597 14.33 3.84 -6.11
N THR A 598 15.48 4.19 -5.56
CA THR A 598 16.75 4.20 -6.28
C THR A 598 17.86 3.73 -5.35
N ALA A 599 18.97 3.22 -5.88
CA ALA A 599 20.06 2.76 -5.04
C ALA A 599 20.65 3.94 -4.24
N ASP A 600 21.17 3.70 -3.04
CA ASP A 600 21.74 4.77 -2.20
C ASP A 600 22.90 5.52 -2.87
N GLY A 601 23.64 4.83 -3.74
CA GLY A 601 24.71 5.41 -4.55
C GLY A 601 24.20 6.26 -5.72
N ASP A 602 22.91 6.21 -6.05
CA ASP A 602 22.29 6.92 -7.16
C ASP A 602 21.57 8.22 -6.76
N ILE A 603 21.44 8.49 -5.45
CA ILE A 603 20.74 9.64 -4.89
C ILE A 603 21.66 10.52 -4.01
N LYS A 604 21.45 11.84 -4.05
CA LYS A 604 22.21 12.82 -3.26
C LYS A 604 21.33 13.72 -2.40
#